data_AF-A0A9W5TY44-F1
#
_entry.id   AF-A0A9W5TY44-F1
#
_cell.length_a   1.000
_cell.length_b   1.000
_cell.length_c   1.000
_cell.angle_alpha   90.00
_cell.angle_beta   90.00
_cell.angle_gamma   90.00
#
_symmetry.space_group_name_H-M   'P 1'
#
loop_
_entity.id
_entity.type
_entity.pdbx_description
1 polymer ?
#
loop_
_entity_poly.entity_id
_entity_poly.type
_entity_poly.pdbx_seq_one_letter_code
_entity_poly.pdbx_strand_id
1 'polypeptide(L)'
;MGHYGLQPGFWKEFLIIMAVVVFLVAVIPAFLRRWMGADKRKWFSYNYINEFHKKGDWTLRVIFIFSVIACGVIFIARPLILILISAFFTVIQLGFQTYVEWRFSENRSNYKLTLIEISLITVTVVGVVLWLE
;
A
#
# COMPACT_ATOMS: atom_id res chain seq x y z
N MET A 1 20.67 -3.42 -36.15
CA MET A 1 19.34 -2.86 -35.85
C MET A 1 19.08 -3.12 -34.38
N GLY A 2 19.07 -2.08 -33.55
CA GLY A 2 18.86 -2.24 -32.10
C GLY A 2 17.49 -2.84 -31.83
N HIS A 3 17.40 -3.81 -30.93
CA HIS A 3 16.14 -4.35 -30.47
C HIS A 3 15.34 -3.23 -29.80
N TYR A 4 14.44 -2.58 -30.54
CA TYR A 4 13.38 -1.75 -29.99
C TYR A 4 12.30 -2.68 -29.43
N GLY A 5 12.58 -3.28 -28.27
CA GLY A 5 11.67 -4.20 -27.60
C GLY A 5 12.10 -4.44 -26.15
N LEU A 6 11.12 -4.75 -25.30
CA LEU A 6 11.37 -5.20 -23.93
C LEU A 6 12.30 -6.43 -23.97
N GLN A 7 13.18 -6.54 -22.97
CA GLN A 7 14.11 -7.66 -22.88
C GLN A 7 13.38 -9.01 -22.99
N PRO A 8 13.91 -9.99 -23.74
CA PRO A 8 13.34 -11.33 -23.77
C PRO A 8 13.24 -11.89 -22.34
N GLY A 9 12.02 -12.19 -21.89
CA GLY A 9 11.76 -12.67 -20.52
C GLY A 9 11.14 -11.65 -19.57
N PHE A 10 11.14 -10.36 -19.90
CA PHE A 10 10.56 -9.29 -19.07
C PHE A 10 9.13 -9.60 -18.62
N TRP A 11 8.26 -10.01 -19.56
CA TRP A 11 6.86 -10.32 -19.24
C TRP A 11 6.71 -11.48 -18.25
N LYS A 12 7.59 -12.48 -18.32
CA LYS A 12 7.58 -13.61 -17.37
C LYS A 12 7.96 -13.14 -15.98
N GLU A 13 9.04 -12.36 -15.86
CA GLU A 13 9.48 -11.78 -14.58
C GLU A 13 8.40 -10.86 -13.99
N PHE A 14 7.86 -9.96 -14.81
CA PHE A 14 6.77 -9.07 -14.43
C PHE A 14 5.56 -9.84 -13.90
N LEU A 15 5.12 -10.89 -14.58
CA LEU A 15 3.99 -11.71 -14.14
C LEU A 15 4.27 -12.42 -12.80
N ILE A 16 5.47 -12.95 -12.62
CA ILE A 16 5.89 -13.59 -11.36
C ILE A 16 5.86 -12.57 -10.23
N ILE A 17 6.43 -11.39 -10.44
CA ILE A 17 6.48 -10.33 -9.43
C ILE A 17 5.08 -9.85 -9.11
N MET A 18 4.25 -9.59 -10.10
CA MET A 18 2.86 -9.21 -9.87
C MET A 18 2.09 -10.28 -9.10
N ALA A 19 2.32 -11.57 -9.37
CA ALA A 19 1.72 -12.64 -8.59
C ALA A 19 2.18 -12.62 -7.12
N VAL A 20 3.47 -12.37 -6.87
CA VAL A 20 4.02 -12.20 -5.50
C VAL A 20 3.42 -10.97 -4.81
N VAL A 21 3.34 -9.82 -5.49
CA VAL A 21 2.72 -8.60 -4.96
C VAL A 21 1.27 -8.86 -4.54
N VAL A 22 0.47 -9.48 -5.42
CA VAL A 22 -0.93 -9.83 -5.10
C VAL A 22 -1.00 -10.79 -3.93
N PHE A 23 -0.12 -11.79 -3.89
CA PHE A 23 -0.08 -12.75 -2.80
C PHE A 23 0.22 -12.07 -1.45
N LEU A 24 1.25 -11.22 -1.39
CA LEU A 24 1.67 -10.53 -0.17
C LEU A 24 0.66 -9.48 0.31
N VAL A 25 0.07 -8.71 -0.60
CA VAL A 25 -0.76 -7.54 -0.25
C VAL A 25 -2.25 -7.89 -0.15
N ALA A 26 -2.71 -8.92 -0.85
CA ALA A 26 -4.13 -9.30 -0.85
C ALA A 26 -4.38 -10.65 -0.17
N VAL A 27 -3.68 -11.70 -0.60
CA VAL A 27 -3.99 -13.08 -0.17
C VAL A 27 -3.64 -13.30 1.29
N ILE A 28 -2.41 -12.96 1.70
CA ILE A 28 -1.96 -13.13 3.09
C ILE A 28 -2.84 -12.30 4.05
N PRO A 29 -3.08 -10.99 3.84
CA PRO A 29 -3.95 -10.22 4.73
C PRO A 29 -5.39 -10.73 4.79
N ALA A 30 -5.97 -11.16 3.67
CA ALA A 30 -7.32 -11.71 3.65
C ALA A 30 -7.42 -13.01 4.46
N PHE A 31 -6.42 -13.89 4.34
CA PHE A 31 -6.33 -15.11 5.13
C PHE A 31 -6.15 -14.80 6.63
N LEU A 32 -5.18 -13.94 6.97
CA LEU A 32 -4.90 -13.55 8.35
C LEU A 32 -6.09 -12.84 9.00
N ARG A 33 -6.85 -12.03 8.25
CA ARG A 33 -8.07 -11.39 8.74
C ARG A 33 -9.09 -12.40 9.24
N ARG A 34 -9.31 -13.46 8.47
CA ARG A 34 -10.22 -14.56 8.84
C ARG A 34 -9.67 -15.36 10.02
N TRP A 35 -8.37 -15.63 10.03
CA TRP A 35 -7.72 -16.43 11.07
C TRP A 35 -7.66 -15.71 12.43
N MET A 36 -7.38 -14.41 12.43
CA MET A 36 -7.26 -13.58 13.64
C MET A 36 -8.61 -13.07 14.17
N GLY A 37 -9.71 -13.36 13.48
CA GLY A 37 -11.04 -12.84 13.83
C GLY A 37 -11.12 -11.32 13.73
N ALA A 38 -10.32 -10.69 12.85
CA ALA A 38 -10.40 -9.26 12.60
C ALA A 38 -11.67 -8.91 11.81
N ASP A 39 -12.18 -7.71 12.01
CA ASP A 39 -13.46 -7.29 11.44
C ASP A 39 -13.42 -7.32 9.92
N LYS A 40 -14.53 -7.69 9.31
CA LYS A 40 -14.65 -7.71 7.84
C LYS A 40 -14.54 -6.28 7.32
N ARG A 41 -13.54 -6.01 6.50
CA ARG A 41 -13.48 -4.81 5.67
C ARG A 41 -14.09 -5.09 4.31
N LYS A 42 -15.01 -4.24 3.89
CA LYS A 42 -15.31 -4.17 2.46
C LYS A 42 -14.20 -3.36 1.81
N TRP A 43 -13.62 -3.89 0.75
CA TRP A 43 -12.52 -3.27 -0.01
C TRP A 43 -12.88 -1.89 -0.59
N PHE A 44 -14.19 -1.56 -0.68
CA PHE A 44 -14.71 -0.33 -1.27
C PHE A 44 -15.67 0.46 -0.37
N SER A 45 -15.84 0.11 0.92
CA SER A 45 -16.64 0.94 1.83
C SER A 45 -15.78 1.77 2.76
N TYR A 46 -16.30 2.95 3.07
CA TYR A 46 -15.82 3.83 4.13
C TYR A 46 -15.94 3.13 5.49
N ASN A 47 -14.92 2.36 5.88
CA ASN A 47 -14.85 1.65 7.17
C ASN A 47 -14.27 2.56 8.25
N TYR A 48 -14.86 3.76 8.39
CA TYR A 48 -14.44 4.70 9.42
C TYR A 48 -14.97 4.24 10.77
N ILE A 49 -14.09 4.21 11.75
CA ILE A 49 -14.45 3.86 13.14
C ILE A 49 -15.20 5.03 13.79
N ASN A 50 -14.82 6.26 13.44
CA ASN A 50 -15.44 7.50 13.92
C ASN A 50 -15.18 8.67 12.95
N GLU A 51 -15.76 9.84 13.23
CA GLU A 51 -15.57 11.05 12.42
C GLU A 51 -14.11 11.55 12.42
N PHE A 52 -13.35 11.28 13.49
CA PHE A 52 -11.92 11.60 13.54
C PHE A 52 -11.13 10.80 12.48
N HIS A 53 -11.37 9.50 12.38
CA HIS A 53 -10.79 8.62 11.37
C HIS A 53 -11.11 9.14 9.97
N LYS A 54 -12.39 9.45 9.71
CA LYS A 54 -12.85 9.98 8.43
C LYS A 54 -12.15 11.27 8.03
N LYS A 55 -12.06 12.23 8.95
CA LYS A 55 -11.41 13.53 8.69
C LYS A 55 -9.90 13.35 8.45
N GLY A 56 -9.24 12.50 9.23
CA GLY A 56 -7.82 12.19 9.06
C GLY A 56 -7.51 11.54 7.72
N ASP A 57 -8.25 10.49 7.34
CA ASP A 57 -8.09 9.81 6.05
C ASP A 57 -8.31 10.75 4.86
N TRP A 58 -9.35 11.58 4.93
CA TRP A 58 -9.64 12.54 3.87
C TRP A 58 -8.52 13.58 3.76
N THR A 59 -8.03 14.10 4.89
CA THR A 59 -6.92 15.07 4.92
C THR A 59 -5.63 14.46 4.34
N LEU A 60 -5.26 13.24 4.76
CA LEU A 60 -4.09 12.53 4.23
C LEU A 60 -4.21 12.28 2.72
N ARG A 61 -5.40 11.92 2.23
CA ARG A 61 -5.64 11.69 0.81
C ARG A 61 -5.49 12.98 -0.02
N VAL A 62 -6.00 14.10 0.48
CA VAL A 62 -5.84 15.41 -0.18
C VAL A 62 -4.36 15.78 -0.28
N ILE A 63 -3.62 15.67 0.82
CA ILE A 63 -2.16 15.95 0.85
C ILE A 63 -1.44 15.03 -0.14
N PHE A 64 -1.73 13.73 -0.12
CA PHE A 64 -1.15 12.74 -1.02
C PHE A 64 -1.32 13.13 -2.49
N ILE A 65 -2.55 13.49 -2.92
CA ILE A 65 -2.84 13.86 -4.31
C ILE A 65 -1.98 15.06 -4.73
N PHE A 66 -1.94 16.12 -3.92
CA PHE A 66 -1.11 17.29 -4.23
C PHE A 66 0.38 16.95 -4.26
N SER A 67 0.87 16.13 -3.34
CA SER A 67 2.26 15.70 -3.32
C SER A 67 2.64 14.86 -4.53
N VAL A 68 1.78 13.94 -4.98
CA VAL A 68 2.01 13.13 -6.20
C VAL A 68 2.02 14.00 -7.44
N ILE A 69 1.07 14.93 -7.59
CA ILE A 69 1.02 15.84 -8.75
C ILE A 69 2.29 16.70 -8.78
N ALA A 70 2.65 17.32 -7.65
CA ALA A 70 3.86 18.15 -7.56
C ALA A 70 5.12 17.34 -7.90
N CYS A 71 5.27 16.14 -7.36
CA CYS A 71 6.42 15.29 -7.64
C CYS A 71 6.45 14.80 -9.09
N GLY A 72 5.29 14.51 -9.69
CA GLY A 72 5.21 14.09 -11.09
C GLY A 72 5.67 15.18 -12.06
N VAL A 73 5.42 16.44 -11.72
CA VAL A 73 5.88 17.59 -12.51
C VAL A 73 7.37 17.88 -12.26
N ILE A 74 7.81 17.94 -10.99
CA ILE A 74 9.18 18.31 -10.63
C ILE A 74 10.18 17.20 -11.00
N PHE A 75 9.81 15.93 -10.82
CA PHE A 75 10.68 14.77 -10.96
C PHE A 75 10.31 13.88 -12.15
N ILE A 76 9.84 14.47 -13.25
CA ILE A 76 9.35 13.73 -14.42
C ILE A 76 10.36 12.71 -14.98
N ALA A 77 11.66 13.01 -14.91
CA ALA A 77 12.73 12.13 -15.38
C ALA A 77 13.12 11.02 -14.38
N ARG A 78 12.49 10.98 -13.19
CA ARG A 78 12.83 10.05 -12.11
C ARG A 78 11.57 9.33 -11.61
N PRO A 79 11.02 8.37 -12.38
CA PRO A 79 9.76 7.69 -12.06
C PRO A 79 9.80 6.94 -10.72
N LEU A 80 10.98 6.50 -10.26
CA LEU A 80 11.15 5.87 -8.94
C LEU A 80 10.73 6.79 -7.78
N ILE A 81 10.88 8.11 -7.91
CA ILE A 81 10.47 9.07 -6.87
C ILE A 81 8.96 9.00 -6.64
N LEU A 82 8.17 8.78 -7.71
CA LEU A 82 6.72 8.63 -7.60
C LEU A 82 6.33 7.35 -6.85
N ILE A 83 7.07 6.26 -7.04
CA ILE A 83 6.86 5.01 -6.31
C ILE A 83 7.19 5.22 -4.83
N LEU A 84 8.33 5.83 -4.52
CA LEU A 84 8.78 6.07 -3.16
C LEU A 84 7.84 7.00 -2.38
N ILE A 85 7.38 8.10 -3.00
CA ILE A 85 6.43 8.99 -2.33
C ILE A 85 5.07 8.31 -2.11
N SER A 86 4.61 7.51 -3.07
CA SER A 86 3.37 6.75 -2.91
C SER A 86 3.46 5.71 -1.80
N ALA A 87 4.59 5.02 -1.71
CA ALA A 87 4.88 4.09 -0.62
C ALA A 87 4.92 4.81 0.74
N PHE A 88 5.60 5.97 0.82
CA PHE A 88 5.67 6.78 2.03
C PHE A 88 4.28 7.18 2.54
N PHE A 89 3.42 7.70 1.66
CA PHE A 89 2.05 8.06 2.03
C PHE A 89 1.20 6.84 2.40
N THR A 90 1.40 5.70 1.75
CA THR A 90 0.71 4.44 2.09
C THR A 90 1.06 4.00 3.51
N VAL A 91 2.35 4.07 3.88
CA VAL A 91 2.80 3.75 5.24
C VAL A 91 2.21 4.72 6.27
N ILE A 92 2.19 6.03 5.99
CA ILE A 92 1.56 7.02 6.87
C ILE A 92 0.06 6.74 7.04
N GLN A 93 -0.65 6.46 5.95
CA GLN A 93 -2.09 6.20 6.00
C GLN A 93 -2.41 4.94 6.80
N LEU A 94 -1.66 3.86 6.59
CA LEU A 94 -1.84 2.63 7.39
C LEU A 94 -1.39 2.82 8.84
N GLY A 95 -0.37 3.64 9.10
CA GLY A 95 0.05 4.01 10.45
C GLY A 95 -1.03 4.78 11.19
N PHE A 96 -1.66 5.76 10.53
CA PHE A 96 -2.81 6.48 11.07
C PHE A 96 -3.98 5.53 11.35
N GLN A 97 -4.30 4.67 10.39
CA GLN A 97 -5.34 3.65 10.55
C GLN A 97 -5.05 2.71 11.73
N THR A 98 -3.81 2.25 11.88
CA THR A 98 -3.36 1.42 13.01
C THR A 98 -3.56 2.16 14.33
N TYR A 99 -3.18 3.44 14.40
CA TYR A 99 -3.37 4.26 15.59
C TYR A 99 -4.85 4.39 15.95
N VAL A 100 -5.71 4.67 14.97
CA VAL A 100 -7.15 4.77 15.19
C VAL A 100 -7.73 3.42 15.64
N GLU A 101 -7.37 2.32 15.00
CA GLU A 101 -7.82 0.98 15.41
C GLU A 101 -7.36 0.64 16.82
N TRP A 102 -6.11 0.93 17.15
CA TRP A 102 -5.59 0.75 18.50
C TRP A 102 -6.30 1.65 19.53
N ARG A 103 -6.68 2.87 19.16
CA ARG A 103 -7.30 3.78 20.14
C ARG A 103 -8.81 3.57 20.28
N PHE A 104 -9.51 3.25 19.20
CA PHE A 104 -10.97 3.33 19.11
C PHE A 104 -11.67 2.04 18.68
N SER A 105 -10.96 1.03 18.17
CA SER A 105 -11.60 -0.24 17.82
C SER A 105 -11.79 -1.11 19.06
N GLU A 106 -12.97 -1.71 19.20
CA GLU A 106 -13.25 -2.74 20.21
C GLU A 106 -12.41 -4.00 19.94
N ASN A 107 -12.29 -4.40 18.67
CA ASN A 107 -11.57 -5.59 18.26
C ASN A 107 -10.08 -5.31 18.07
N ARG A 108 -9.28 -5.77 19.04
CA ARG A 108 -7.82 -5.63 19.06
C ARG A 108 -7.11 -6.40 17.95
N SER A 109 -7.76 -7.36 17.29
CA SER A 109 -7.16 -8.04 16.14
C SER A 109 -7.00 -7.12 14.92
N ASN A 110 -7.79 -6.04 14.84
CA ASN A 110 -7.73 -5.10 13.71
C ASN A 110 -6.37 -4.39 13.61
N TYR A 111 -5.93 -3.72 14.67
CA TYR A 111 -4.66 -2.99 14.62
C TYR A 111 -3.46 -3.95 14.45
N LYS A 112 -3.53 -5.16 15.03
CA LYS A 112 -2.49 -6.19 14.85
C LYS A 112 -2.38 -6.61 13.38
N LEU A 113 -3.52 -6.83 12.72
CA LEU A 113 -3.56 -7.15 11.31
C LEU A 113 -3.03 -5.99 10.46
N THR A 114 -3.44 -4.74 10.75
CA THR A 114 -2.93 -3.57 10.02
C THR A 114 -1.41 -3.42 10.17
N LEU A 115 -0.84 -3.70 11.34
CA LEU A 115 0.62 -3.73 11.53
C LEU A 115 1.31 -4.78 10.64
N ILE A 116 0.69 -5.95 10.48
CA ILE A 116 1.17 -6.98 9.56
C ILE A 116 1.03 -6.50 8.11
N GLU A 117 -0.09 -5.89 7.74
CA GLU A 117 -0.31 -5.30 6.41
C GLU A 117 0.78 -4.25 6.08
N ILE A 118 1.12 -3.36 7.02
CA ILE A 118 2.23 -2.39 6.86
C ILE A 118 3.53 -3.13 6.56
N SER A 119 3.86 -4.15 7.36
CA SER A 119 5.10 -4.90 7.22
C SER A 119 5.20 -5.59 5.85
N LEU A 120 4.11 -6.23 5.41
CA LEU A 120 4.02 -6.89 4.11
C LEU A 120 4.13 -5.88 2.95
N ILE A 121 3.48 -4.72 3.06
CA ILE A 121 3.57 -3.66 2.06
C ILE A 121 4.98 -3.09 1.99
N THR A 122 5.66 -2.86 3.13
CA THR A 122 7.06 -2.39 3.13
C THR A 122 7.97 -3.39 2.42
N VAL A 123 7.88 -4.68 2.74
CA VAL A 123 8.66 -5.73 2.06
C VAL A 123 8.36 -5.76 0.56
N THR A 124 7.08 -5.63 0.19
CA THR A 124 6.64 -5.59 -1.20
C THR A 124 7.24 -4.41 -1.96
N VAL A 125 7.18 -3.20 -1.38
CA VAL A 125 7.74 -2.00 -2.01
C VAL A 125 9.24 -2.13 -2.19
N VAL A 126 9.97 -2.59 -1.16
CA VAL A 126 11.43 -2.81 -1.26
C VAL A 126 11.74 -3.81 -2.36
N GLY A 127 11.02 -4.94 -2.42
CA GLY A 127 11.21 -5.94 -3.47
C GLY A 127 10.94 -5.40 -4.88
N VAL A 128 9.90 -4.58 -5.06
CA VAL A 128 9.58 -3.95 -6.34
C VAL A 128 10.65 -2.93 -6.74
N VAL A 129 11.13 -2.10 -5.80
CA VAL A 129 12.20 -1.14 -6.07
C VAL A 129 13.49 -1.86 -6.49
N LEU A 130 13.88 -2.92 -5.78
CA LEU A 130 15.07 -3.72 -6.10
C LEU A 130 14.98 -4.44 -7.45
N TRP A 131 13.78 -4.73 -7.95
CA TRP A 131 13.59 -5.30 -9.28
C TRP A 131 13.63 -4.25 -10.40
N LEU A 132 13.26 -3.01 -10.10
CA LEU A 132 13.25 -1.91 -11.06
C LEU A 132 14.63 -1.26 -11.26
N GLU A 133 15.54 -1.44 -10.32
CA GLU A 133 16.95 -1.03 -10.41
C GLU A 133 17.80 -2.06 -11.17
#